data_AF-A0A259AHM4-F1
#
_entry.id   AF-A0A259AHM4-F1
#
_cell.length_a   1.000
_cell.length_b   1.000
_cell.length_c   1.000
_cell.angle_alpha   90.00
_cell.angle_beta   90.00
_cell.angle_gamma   90.00
#
_symmetry.space_group_name_H-M   'P 1'
#
loop_
_entity.id
_entity.type
_entity.pdbx_description
1 polymer ?
#
loop_
_entity_poly.entity_id
_entity_poly.type
_entity_poly.pdbx_seq_one_letter_code
_entity_poly.pdbx_strand_id
1 'polypeptide(L)'
;MTGGAIRMGTSQPRRLLLVASLALNLFFVGLAVAVAIQEARERTAVPAPVALDRSPAARIDRLAAALPAADAQALRTRFQGALGVIDAAQTASRVAQDKVRAALAAEPFDSAAADTALTQLREARRALWRALHGVIIAAAGEMSAEGRARLASWVPPDEGERGASPQPQSR
;
A
#
# COMPACT_ATOMS: atom_id res chain seq x y z
N MET A 1 -33.51 -47.74 -50.02
CA MET A 1 -33.28 -46.57 -49.16
C MET A 1 -33.02 -47.09 -47.76
N THR A 2 -31.78 -47.01 -47.27
CA THR A 2 -31.47 -47.24 -45.85
C THR A 2 -30.13 -46.59 -45.54
N GLY A 3 -30.19 -45.42 -44.91
CA GLY A 3 -29.04 -44.69 -44.35
C GLY A 3 -28.63 -45.27 -43.00
N GLY A 4 -27.34 -45.20 -42.71
CA GLY A 4 -26.74 -45.75 -41.50
C GLY A 4 -26.75 -44.81 -40.29
N ALA A 5 -26.20 -45.28 -39.18
CA ALA A 5 -25.53 -44.45 -38.17
C ALA A 5 -24.66 -45.31 -37.24
N ILE A 6 -23.34 -45.15 -37.42
CA ILE A 6 -22.27 -44.98 -36.44
C ILE A 6 -22.42 -45.69 -35.07
N ARG A 7 -21.62 -46.75 -34.89
CA ARG A 7 -21.25 -47.27 -33.57
C ARG A 7 -20.18 -46.38 -32.93
N MET A 8 -20.52 -45.78 -31.80
CA MET A 8 -19.62 -45.03 -30.91
C MET A 8 -18.60 -45.97 -30.27
N GLY A 9 -17.31 -45.77 -30.56
CA GLY A 9 -16.20 -46.54 -30.00
C GLY A 9 -15.96 -46.20 -28.52
N THR A 10 -16.21 -47.15 -27.64
CA THR A 10 -15.88 -47.11 -26.21
C THR A 10 -14.37 -47.27 -26.00
N SER A 11 -13.67 -46.19 -25.67
CA SER A 11 -12.26 -46.25 -25.26
C SER A 11 -12.02 -45.71 -23.84
N GLN A 12 -12.40 -46.58 -22.89
CA GLN A 12 -11.71 -46.92 -21.64
C GLN A 12 -11.57 -45.86 -20.51
N PRO A 13 -12.44 -45.88 -19.49
CA PRO A 13 -12.31 -45.07 -18.26
C PRO A 13 -10.97 -45.29 -17.53
N ARG A 14 -10.31 -46.43 -17.80
CA ARG A 14 -8.97 -46.76 -17.27
C ARG A 14 -7.88 -45.80 -17.74
N ARG A 15 -7.94 -45.32 -19.00
CA ARG A 15 -6.98 -44.32 -19.50
C ARG A 15 -7.20 -42.96 -18.85
N LEU A 16 -8.46 -42.57 -18.65
CA LEU A 16 -8.82 -41.36 -17.91
C LEU A 16 -8.35 -41.40 -16.45
N LEU A 17 -8.51 -42.55 -15.78
CA LEU A 17 -8.02 -42.75 -14.41
C LEU A 17 -6.49 -42.68 -14.32
N LEU A 18 -5.78 -43.24 -15.30
CA LEU A 18 -4.31 -43.17 -15.35
C LEU A 18 -3.82 -41.72 -15.58
N VAL A 19 -4.46 -40.99 -16.50
CA VAL A 19 -4.15 -39.58 -16.75
C VAL A 19 -4.46 -38.72 -15.52
N ALA A 20 -5.61 -38.94 -14.87
CA ALA A 20 -5.99 -38.24 -13.65
C ALA A 20 -5.03 -38.53 -12.49
N SER A 21 -4.62 -39.79 -12.30
CA SER A 21 -3.62 -40.17 -11.30
C SER A 21 -2.26 -39.53 -11.58
N LEU A 22 -1.81 -39.52 -12.84
CA LEU A 22 -0.55 -38.89 -13.22
C LEU A 22 -0.57 -37.37 -12.99
N ALA A 23 -1.67 -36.70 -13.36
CA ALA A 23 -1.85 -35.27 -13.14
C ALA A 23 -1.86 -34.94 -11.64
N LEU A 24 -2.52 -35.77 -10.83
CA LEU A 24 -2.56 -35.60 -9.38
C LEU A 24 -1.18 -35.78 -8.74
N ASN A 25 -0.39 -36.76 -9.20
CA ASN A 25 0.99 -36.94 -8.74
C ASN A 25 1.87 -35.72 -9.10
N LEU A 26 1.78 -35.23 -10.34
CA LEU A 26 2.51 -34.03 -10.77
C LEU A 26 2.10 -32.79 -9.97
N PHE A 27 0.82 -32.66 -9.62
CA PHE A 27 0.31 -31.59 -8.78
C PHE A 27 0.95 -31.62 -7.38
N PHE A 28 0.98 -32.79 -6.74
CA PHE A 28 1.59 -32.93 -5.42
C PHE A 28 3.10 -32.70 -5.44
N VAL A 29 3.81 -33.17 -6.48
CA VAL A 29 5.24 -32.90 -6.64
C VAL A 29 5.48 -31.40 -6.86
N GLY A 30 4.69 -30.75 -7.71
CA GLY A 30 4.77 -29.30 -7.93
C GLY A 30 4.52 -28.49 -6.66
N LEU A 31 3.54 -28.89 -5.85
CA LEU A 31 3.23 -28.25 -4.57
C LEU A 31 4.37 -28.44 -3.56
N ALA A 32 4.92 -29.64 -3.42
CA ALA A 32 6.03 -29.92 -2.53
C ALA A 32 7.29 -29.13 -2.91
N VAL A 33 7.60 -29.05 -4.21
CA VAL A 33 8.73 -28.25 -4.73
C VAL A 33 8.50 -26.75 -4.48
N ALA A 34 7.28 -26.24 -4.69
CA ALA A 34 6.96 -24.84 -4.42
C ALA A 34 7.15 -24.48 -2.92
N VAL A 35 6.68 -25.33 -2.02
CA VAL A 35 6.86 -25.16 -0.56
C VAL A 35 8.34 -25.21 -0.19
N ALA A 36 9.10 -26.18 -0.71
CA ALA A 36 10.53 -26.28 -0.43
C ALA A 36 11.33 -25.06 -0.93
N ILE A 37 10.98 -24.52 -2.11
CA ILE A 37 11.60 -23.29 -2.64
C ILE A 37 11.24 -22.09 -1.75
N GLN A 38 10.00 -22.00 -1.28
CA GLN A 38 9.56 -20.91 -0.41
C GLN A 38 10.29 -20.95 0.94
N GLU A 39 10.40 -22.12 1.56
CA GLU A 39 11.17 -22.28 2.81
C GLU A 39 12.67 -21.98 2.62
N ALA A 40 13.27 -22.41 1.51
CA ALA A 40 14.67 -22.12 1.21
C ALA A 40 14.89 -20.60 1.01
N ARG A 41 13.93 -19.92 0.37
CA ARG A 41 13.94 -18.46 0.23
C ARG A 41 13.81 -17.77 1.58
N GLU A 42 12.94 -18.24 2.46
CA GLU A 42 12.77 -17.68 3.81
C GLU A 42 14.00 -17.89 4.70
N ARG A 43 14.67 -19.05 4.59
CA ARG A 43 15.92 -19.33 5.32
C ARG A 43 17.11 -18.50 4.83
N THR A 44 17.07 -18.02 3.59
CA THR A 44 18.13 -17.20 2.97
C THR A 44 17.74 -15.72 2.89
N ALA A 45 16.51 -15.37 3.27
CA ALA A 45 16.03 -14.01 3.27
C ALA A 45 16.68 -13.25 4.44
N VAL A 46 17.46 -12.24 4.09
CA VAL A 46 17.82 -11.17 5.03
C VAL A 46 16.50 -10.63 5.61
N PRO A 47 16.36 -10.49 6.94
CA PRO A 47 15.13 -9.97 7.54
C PRO A 47 14.78 -8.65 6.87
N ALA A 48 13.59 -8.60 6.24
CA ALA A 48 13.11 -7.34 5.70
C ALA A 48 13.04 -6.32 6.87
N PRO A 49 13.54 -5.08 6.69
CA PRO A 49 13.36 -4.07 7.72
C PRO A 49 11.87 -3.97 8.03
N VAL A 50 11.53 -4.00 9.33
CA VAL A 50 10.14 -3.89 9.80
C VAL A 50 9.50 -2.72 9.08
N ALA A 51 8.49 -2.99 8.25
CA ALA A 51 7.82 -1.96 7.47
C ALA A 51 7.16 -0.99 8.45
N LEU A 52 7.79 0.16 8.69
CA LEU A 52 7.23 1.22 9.51
C LEU A 52 5.85 1.58 8.96
N ASP A 53 4.81 1.54 9.80
CA ASP A 53 3.49 1.98 9.38
C ASP A 53 3.54 3.48 9.04
N ARG A 54 3.34 3.77 7.75
CA ARG A 54 3.34 5.13 7.19
C ARG A 54 1.94 5.73 7.13
N SER A 55 0.94 5.08 7.73
CA SER A 55 -0.40 5.61 7.87
C SER A 55 -0.37 6.97 8.60
N PRO A 56 -1.28 7.90 8.26
CA PRO A 56 -1.44 9.14 9.02
C PRO A 56 -1.64 8.89 10.51
N ALA A 57 -2.38 7.84 10.88
CA ALA A 57 -2.61 7.45 12.27
C ALA A 57 -1.29 7.09 12.98
N ALA A 58 -0.49 6.18 12.41
CA ALA A 58 0.79 5.80 13.01
C ALA A 58 1.79 6.96 13.08
N ARG A 59 1.74 7.92 12.15
CA ARG A 59 2.54 9.15 12.23
C ARG A 59 2.09 10.04 13.38
N ILE A 60 0.78 10.21 13.57
CA ILE A 60 0.24 10.99 14.69
C ILE A 60 0.54 10.32 16.02
N ASP A 61 0.46 8.99 16.13
CA ASP A 61 0.81 8.28 17.36
C ASP A 61 2.30 8.42 17.70
N ARG A 62 3.19 8.33 16.71
CA ARG A 62 4.63 8.60 16.88
C ARG A 62 4.90 10.04 17.32
N LEU A 63 4.19 11.01 16.75
CA LEU A 63 4.29 12.41 17.16
C LEU A 63 3.79 12.62 18.59
N ALA A 64 2.64 12.04 18.93
CA ALA A 64 2.02 12.12 20.24
C ALA A 64 2.88 11.46 21.34
N ALA A 65 3.63 10.40 21.00
CA ALA A 65 4.57 9.77 21.92
C ALA A 65 5.75 10.69 22.32
N ALA A 66 6.06 11.71 21.53
CA ALA A 66 7.11 12.69 21.82
C ALA A 66 6.61 13.92 22.61
N LEU A 67 5.32 13.98 22.95
CA LEU A 67 4.67 15.12 23.59
C LEU A 67 4.34 14.85 25.07
N PRO A 68 4.24 15.91 25.90
CA PRO A 68 3.64 15.81 27.23
C PRO A 68 2.23 15.21 27.16
N ALA A 69 1.80 14.46 28.19
CA ALA A 69 0.57 13.67 28.14
C ALA A 69 -0.69 14.47 27.76
N ALA A 70 -0.85 15.68 28.30
CA ALA A 70 -1.99 16.55 27.99
C ALA A 70 -1.96 17.04 26.52
N ASP A 71 -0.79 17.43 26.03
CA ASP A 71 -0.59 17.88 24.66
C ASP A 71 -0.79 16.72 23.66
N ALA A 72 -0.27 15.53 23.99
CA ALA A 72 -0.48 14.31 23.23
C ALA A 72 -1.98 13.96 23.11
N GLN A 73 -2.74 14.14 24.20
CA GLN A 73 -4.19 13.92 24.19
C GLN A 73 -4.90 14.95 23.31
N ALA A 74 -4.53 16.23 23.37
CA ALA A 74 -5.09 17.26 22.49
C ALA A 74 -4.87 16.91 21.01
N LEU A 75 -3.65 16.50 20.65
CA LEU A 75 -3.34 16.05 19.28
C LEU A 75 -4.20 14.86 18.84
N ARG A 76 -4.30 13.82 19.68
CA ARG A 76 -5.11 12.63 19.39
C ARG A 76 -6.59 12.98 19.22
N THR A 77 -7.16 13.80 20.11
CA THR A 77 -8.56 14.22 20.02
C THR A 77 -8.83 15.00 18.73
N ARG A 78 -7.96 15.95 18.37
CA ARG A 78 -8.09 16.71 17.11
C ARG A 78 -7.98 15.82 15.89
N PHE A 79 -7.08 14.84 15.91
CA PHE A 79 -6.94 13.88 14.83
C PHE A 79 -8.17 12.96 14.68
N GLN A 80 -8.66 12.41 15.79
CA GLN A 80 -9.87 11.59 15.84
C GLN A 80 -11.07 12.33 15.24
N GLY A 81 -11.27 13.60 15.63
CA GLY A 81 -12.33 14.45 15.06
C GLY A 81 -12.20 14.73 13.56
N ALA A 82 -11.00 14.63 13.00
CA ALA A 82 -10.72 14.87 11.59
C ALA A 82 -10.66 13.59 10.73
N LEU A 83 -10.79 12.40 11.32
CA LEU A 83 -10.63 11.13 10.60
C LEU A 83 -11.51 11.02 9.36
N GLY A 84 -12.79 11.39 9.47
CA GLY A 84 -13.71 11.33 8.33
C GLY A 84 -13.29 12.23 7.18
N VAL A 85 -12.78 13.44 7.47
CA VAL A 85 -12.30 14.39 6.46
C VAL A 85 -11.00 13.89 5.82
N ILE A 86 -10.09 13.33 6.63
CA ILE A 86 -8.81 12.80 6.16
C ILE A 86 -9.03 11.57 5.28
N ASP A 87 -9.91 10.65 5.69
CA ASP A 87 -10.22 9.43 4.94
C ASP A 87 -10.91 9.76 3.60
N ALA A 88 -11.87 10.69 3.61
CA ALA A 88 -12.50 11.18 2.39
C ALA A 88 -11.47 11.82 1.43
N ALA A 89 -10.57 12.66 1.95
CA ALA A 89 -9.52 13.28 1.14
C ALA A 89 -8.50 12.26 0.61
N GLN A 90 -8.17 11.24 1.40
CA GLN A 90 -7.28 10.17 0.97
C GLN A 90 -7.92 9.32 -0.13
N THR A 91 -9.19 8.96 0.03
CA THR A 91 -9.98 8.24 -0.98
C THR A 91 -10.07 9.05 -2.27
N ALA A 92 -10.38 10.35 -2.19
CA ALA A 92 -10.39 11.23 -3.35
C ALA A 92 -9.03 11.29 -4.07
N SER A 93 -7.93 11.31 -3.32
CA SER A 93 -6.58 11.27 -3.90
C SER A 93 -6.29 9.94 -4.61
N ARG A 94 -6.76 8.79 -4.10
CA ARG A 94 -6.59 7.49 -4.76
C ARG A 94 -7.40 7.44 -6.06
N VAL A 95 -8.67 7.86 -6.01
CA VAL A 95 -9.53 7.94 -7.20
C VAL A 95 -8.93 8.85 -8.26
N ALA A 96 -8.39 10.01 -7.89
CA ALA A 96 -7.74 10.91 -8.84
C ALA A 96 -6.46 10.29 -9.45
N GLN A 97 -5.73 9.47 -8.70
CA GLN A 97 -4.57 8.74 -9.21
C GLN A 97 -4.97 7.67 -10.22
N ASP A 98 -6.07 6.96 -9.97
CA ASP A 98 -6.60 5.97 -10.92
C ASP A 98 -7.09 6.63 -12.21
N LYS A 99 -7.71 7.83 -12.11
CA LYS A 99 -8.07 8.64 -13.29
C LYS A 99 -6.87 9.03 -14.13
N VAL A 100 -5.76 9.44 -13.49
CA VAL A 100 -4.50 9.73 -14.21
C VAL A 100 -3.99 8.49 -14.93
N ARG A 101 -4.00 7.33 -14.25
CA ARG A 101 -3.58 6.06 -14.88
C ARG A 101 -4.45 5.71 -16.09
N ALA A 102 -5.76 5.86 -15.97
CA ALA A 102 -6.69 5.61 -17.06
C ALA A 102 -6.48 6.58 -18.24
N ALA A 103 -6.32 7.87 -17.97
CA ALA A 103 -6.11 8.88 -19.02
C ALA A 103 -4.80 8.66 -19.79
N LEU A 104 -3.73 8.26 -19.10
CA LEU A 104 -2.44 7.96 -19.74
C LEU A 104 -2.46 6.64 -20.54
N ALA A 105 -3.35 5.71 -20.21
CA ALA A 105 -3.50 4.43 -20.89
C ALA A 105 -4.57 4.45 -22.00
N ALA A 106 -5.23 5.58 -22.23
CA ALA A 106 -6.27 5.71 -23.23
C ALA A 106 -5.69 5.64 -24.65
N GLU A 107 -6.38 4.92 -25.54
CA GLU A 107 -6.07 4.86 -26.97
C GLU A 107 -7.34 5.25 -27.76
N PRO A 108 -7.31 6.34 -28.54
CA PRO A 108 -6.18 7.25 -28.74
C PRO A 108 -5.85 8.09 -27.49
N PHE A 109 -4.58 8.48 -27.38
CA PHE A 109 -4.13 9.35 -26.28
C PHE A 109 -4.80 10.73 -26.36
N ASP A 110 -5.47 11.12 -25.27
CA ASP A 110 -6.04 12.45 -25.09
C ASP A 110 -5.22 13.25 -24.06
N SER A 111 -4.38 14.14 -24.58
CA SER A 111 -3.54 15.02 -23.76
C SER A 111 -4.35 15.97 -22.84
N ALA A 112 -5.54 16.41 -23.26
CA ALA A 112 -6.37 17.31 -22.47
C ALA A 112 -7.03 16.57 -21.29
N ALA A 113 -7.45 15.33 -21.52
CA ALA A 113 -7.94 14.45 -20.46
C ALA A 113 -6.84 14.13 -19.44
N ALA A 114 -5.61 13.86 -19.91
CA ALA A 114 -4.46 13.61 -19.03
C ALA A 114 -4.10 14.83 -18.16
N ASP A 115 -4.05 16.03 -18.73
CA ASP A 115 -3.78 17.25 -17.95
C ASP A 115 -4.90 17.54 -16.92
N THR A 116 -6.16 17.34 -17.31
CA THR A 116 -7.31 17.46 -16.40
C THR A 116 -7.18 16.50 -15.22
N ALA A 117 -6.87 15.22 -15.48
CA ALA A 117 -6.68 14.22 -14.42
C ALA A 117 -5.52 14.57 -13.49
N LEU A 118 -4.40 15.07 -14.04
CA LEU A 118 -3.24 15.51 -13.24
C LEU A 118 -3.58 16.72 -12.37
N THR A 119 -4.36 17.67 -12.87
CA THR A 119 -4.85 18.81 -12.10
C THR A 119 -5.72 18.36 -10.93
N GLN A 120 -6.68 17.47 -11.17
CA GLN A 120 -7.51 16.88 -10.11
C GLN A 120 -6.68 16.14 -9.06
N LEU A 121 -5.66 15.39 -9.48
CA LEU A 121 -4.77 14.70 -8.54
C LEU A 121 -3.99 15.69 -7.66
N ARG A 122 -3.48 16.78 -8.24
CA ARG A 122 -2.78 17.84 -7.48
C ARG A 122 -3.72 18.48 -6.46
N GLU A 123 -4.97 18.75 -6.82
CA GLU A 123 -5.96 19.32 -5.92
C GLU A 123 -6.34 18.39 -4.77
N ALA A 124 -6.60 17.10 -5.08
CA ALA A 124 -6.92 16.10 -4.07
C ALA A 124 -5.78 15.90 -3.06
N ARG A 125 -4.53 15.85 -3.55
CA ARG A 125 -3.34 15.81 -2.67
C ARG A 125 -3.22 17.07 -1.81
N ARG A 126 -3.45 18.25 -2.37
CA ARG A 126 -3.47 19.51 -1.61
C ARG A 126 -4.56 19.53 -0.55
N ALA A 127 -5.73 18.94 -0.81
CA ALA A 127 -6.81 18.83 0.16
C ALA A 127 -6.41 17.94 1.34
N LEU A 128 -5.82 16.77 1.07
CA LEU A 128 -5.32 15.87 2.11
C LEU A 128 -4.27 16.54 3.01
N TRP A 129 -3.26 17.19 2.43
CA TRP A 129 -2.24 17.89 3.21
C TRP A 129 -2.80 19.04 4.03
N ARG A 130 -3.74 19.81 3.47
CA ARG A 130 -4.43 20.88 4.21
C ARG A 130 -5.20 20.33 5.42
N ALA A 131 -5.88 19.20 5.29
CA ALA A 131 -6.59 18.57 6.41
C ALA A 131 -5.60 18.14 7.51
N LEU A 132 -4.50 17.48 7.15
CA LEU A 132 -3.48 17.06 8.10
C LEU A 132 -2.80 18.24 8.81
N HIS A 133 -2.39 19.26 8.07
CA HIS A 133 -1.78 20.47 8.66
C HIS A 133 -2.77 21.22 9.55
N GLY A 134 -4.05 21.27 9.16
CA GLY A 134 -5.11 21.87 9.96
C GLY A 134 -5.25 21.21 11.33
N VAL A 135 -5.17 19.87 11.41
CA VAL A 135 -5.17 19.13 12.69
C VAL A 135 -3.99 19.54 13.56
N ILE A 136 -2.78 19.58 12.99
CA ILE A 136 -1.57 19.93 13.75
C ILE A 136 -1.63 21.36 14.27
N ILE A 137 -2.05 22.32 13.43
CA ILE A 137 -2.18 23.73 13.82
C ILE A 137 -3.26 23.90 14.90
N ALA A 138 -4.42 23.24 14.74
CA ALA A 138 -5.49 23.29 15.73
C ALA A 138 -5.05 22.71 17.08
N ALA A 139 -4.34 21.57 17.07
CA ALA A 139 -3.79 20.98 18.28
C ALA A 139 -2.72 21.89 18.91
N ALA A 140 -1.80 22.46 18.12
CA ALA A 140 -0.76 23.35 18.62
C ALA A 140 -1.32 24.61 19.32
N GLY A 141 -2.50 25.09 18.89
CA GLY A 141 -3.22 26.18 19.54
C GLY A 141 -3.72 25.87 20.95
N GLU A 142 -3.91 24.59 21.27
CA GLU A 142 -4.37 24.11 22.59
C GLU A 142 -3.21 23.63 23.48
N MET A 143 -2.03 23.48 22.90
CA MET A 143 -0.86 22.92 23.59
C MET A 143 -0.15 23.93 24.49
N SER A 144 0.61 23.39 25.43
CA SER A 144 1.62 24.14 26.19
C SER A 144 2.74 24.69 25.29
N ALA A 145 3.52 25.66 25.80
CA ALA A 145 4.71 26.15 25.11
C ALA A 145 5.76 25.03 24.90
N GLU A 146 5.88 24.12 25.86
CA GLU A 146 6.76 22.95 25.76
C GLU A 146 6.30 22.01 24.65
N GLY A 147 5.00 21.70 24.58
CA GLY A 147 4.42 20.86 23.53
C GLY A 147 4.67 21.43 22.14
N ARG A 148 4.50 22.74 21.95
CA ARG A 148 4.85 23.42 20.69
C ARG A 148 6.35 23.36 20.37
N ALA A 149 7.22 23.50 21.36
CA ALA A 149 8.66 23.37 21.16
C ALA A 149 9.05 21.94 20.73
N ARG A 150 8.43 20.92 21.34
CA ARG A 150 8.59 19.51 20.94
C ARG A 150 8.12 19.27 19.50
N LEU A 151 6.95 19.78 19.13
CA LEU A 151 6.45 19.73 17.74
C LEU A 151 7.45 20.36 16.76
N ALA A 152 8.00 21.53 17.08
CA ALA A 152 8.95 22.23 16.21
C ALA A 152 10.27 21.47 16.02
N SER A 153 10.71 20.73 17.04
CA SER A 153 11.94 19.93 17.01
C SER A 153 11.77 18.51 16.44
N TRP A 154 10.54 18.11 16.14
CA TRP A 154 10.24 16.72 15.80
C TRP A 154 10.67 16.38 14.36
N VAL A 155 11.47 15.31 14.23
CA VAL A 155 11.90 14.74 12.95
C VAL A 155 11.29 13.35 12.80
N PRO A 156 10.55 13.06 11.71
CA PRO A 156 10.04 11.72 11.44
C PRO A 156 11.19 10.69 11.34
N PRO A 157 11.05 9.48 11.91
CA PRO A 157 12.11 8.47 11.89
C PRO A 157 12.61 8.12 10.47
N ASP A 158 11.71 8.11 9.48
CA ASP A 158 11.99 7.76 8.09
C ASP A 158 12.88 8.80 7.33
N GLU A 159 13.14 9.97 7.91
CA GLU A 159 14.00 11.02 7.33
C GLU A 159 15.44 10.99 7.87
N GLY A 160 15.65 10.50 9.09
CA GLY A 160 16.98 10.43 9.72
C GLY A 160 17.92 9.42 9.06
N GLU A 161 17.42 8.28 8.60
CA GLU A 161 18.25 7.22 8.00
C GLU A 161 18.66 7.50 6.54
N ARG A 162 17.90 8.32 5.81
CA ARG A 162 18.27 8.70 4.42
C ARG A 162 19.43 9.73 4.37
N GLY A 163 19.68 10.44 5.46
CA GLY A 163 20.81 11.38 5.58
C GLY A 163 22.15 10.70 5.93
N ALA A 164 22.12 9.45 6.43
CA ALA A 164 23.30 8.70 6.84
C ALA A 164 23.77 7.73 5.74
N SER A 165 23.83 8.19 4.49
CA SER A 165 24.48 7.41 3.43
C SER A 165 25.99 7.35 3.76
N PRO A 166 26.60 6.16 3.90
CA PRO A 166 28.05 6.06 4.05
C PRO A 166 28.68 6.64 2.79
N GLN A 167 29.48 7.71 2.95
CA GLN A 167 30.23 8.26 1.83
C GLN A 167 31.06 7.13 1.20
N PRO A 168 31.05 6.99 -0.14
CA PRO A 168 31.92 6.02 -0.80
C PRO A 168 33.36 6.41 -0.45
N GLN A 169 34.03 5.55 0.32
CA GLN A 169 35.46 5.66 0.54
C GLN A 169 36.14 5.48 -0.80
N SER A 170 36.54 6.59 -1.42
CA SER A 170 37.43 6.59 -2.58
C SER A 170 38.78 6.00 -2.16
N ARG A 171 39.11 4.84 -2.70
CA ARG A 171 40.48 4.34 -2.82
C ARG A 171 40.93 4.45 -4.26
#